data_AF-A0A2K5Q5S2-F1
#
_entry.id   AF-A0A2K5Q5S2-F1
#
_cell.length_a   1.000
_cell.length_b   1.000
_cell.length_c   1.000
_cell.angle_alpha   90.00
_cell.angle_beta   90.00
_cell.angle_gamma   90.00
#
_symmetry.space_group_name_H-M   'P 1'
#
loop_
_entity.id
_entity.type
_entity.pdbx_description
1 polymer ?
#
loop_
_entity_poly.entity_id
_entity_poly.type
_entity_poly.pdbx_seq_one_letter_code
_entity_poly.pdbx_strand_id
1 'polypeptide(L)'
;MYSECARAAGYAPLRSLERANRTRFPFFSDVKGDHRLVLTAVETTVLALIFAVSLLGNVCALVLVARRRRRGATACLMLNLFCADLLFISAIPLVLAVRWTEAWLLGPVACHLLFYVMTLSGSVTILTLAAVSLERMVCIVRLQRGVRGPGRLARSVLLAFIWGYSALAALPLCVFFRVLPQRLPGADQEIPICTLMWPTIPGEISWDVSFVTLNFLVPGLVIVISYSKILQGPHR
;
A
#
# COMPACT_ATOMS: atom_id res chain seq x y z
N MET A 1 52.76 -37.19 -9.15
CA MET A 1 52.36 -35.85 -9.64
C MET A 1 51.03 -35.95 -10.39
N TYR A 2 49.96 -36.43 -9.72
CA TYR A 2 48.63 -36.66 -10.28
C TYR A 2 47.55 -36.36 -9.23
N SER A 3 47.74 -35.28 -8.45
CA SER A 3 46.88 -35.01 -7.29
C SER A 3 46.61 -33.52 -7.06
N GLU A 4 46.51 -32.71 -8.13
CA GLU A 4 46.17 -31.28 -7.98
C GLU A 4 45.10 -30.74 -8.94
N CYS A 5 44.52 -31.55 -9.83
CA CYS A 5 43.46 -31.09 -10.74
C CYS A 5 42.04 -31.50 -10.27
N ALA A 6 41.76 -31.44 -8.96
CA ALA A 6 40.46 -31.82 -8.39
C ALA A 6 39.84 -30.77 -7.45
N ARG A 7 40.38 -29.54 -7.37
CA ARG A 7 39.90 -28.49 -6.45
C ARG A 7 39.22 -27.27 -7.09
N ALA A 8 39.02 -27.24 -8.41
CA ALA A 8 38.42 -26.08 -9.09
C ALA A 8 36.93 -26.21 -9.44
N ALA A 9 36.27 -27.32 -9.06
CA ALA A 9 34.82 -27.48 -9.18
C ALA A 9 34.16 -27.23 -7.81
N GLY A 10 34.31 -26.01 -7.29
CA GLY A 10 33.58 -25.58 -6.11
C GLY A 10 32.11 -25.51 -6.45
N TYR A 11 31.32 -26.47 -5.96
CA TYR A 11 29.87 -26.42 -5.92
C TYR A 11 29.40 -25.04 -5.45
N ALA A 12 28.99 -24.18 -6.39
CA ALA A 12 28.15 -23.05 -6.04
C ALA A 12 26.83 -23.67 -5.52
N PRO A 13 26.43 -23.44 -4.26
CA PRO A 13 25.23 -24.06 -3.73
C PRO A 13 24.04 -23.66 -4.59
N LEU A 14 23.16 -24.58 -5.00
CA LEU A 14 21.99 -24.31 -5.87
C LEU A 14 21.22 -23.00 -5.53
N ARG A 15 21.19 -22.64 -4.23
CA ARG A 15 20.67 -21.36 -3.71
C ARG A 15 21.31 -20.09 -4.29
N SER A 16 22.56 -20.11 -4.75
CA SER A 16 23.23 -18.96 -5.38
C SER A 16 22.83 -18.80 -6.84
N LEU A 17 22.63 -19.91 -7.56
CA LEU A 17 22.08 -19.94 -8.91
C LEU A 17 20.59 -19.55 -8.92
N GLU A 18 19.78 -20.01 -7.96
CA GLU A 18 18.39 -19.54 -7.80
C GLU A 18 18.30 -18.05 -7.47
N ARG A 19 19.24 -17.51 -6.67
CA ARG A 19 19.35 -16.06 -6.39
C ARG A 19 19.79 -15.24 -7.61
N ALA A 20 20.51 -15.85 -8.55
CA ALA A 20 20.94 -15.22 -9.80
C ALA A 20 19.83 -15.26 -10.88
N ASN A 21 18.96 -16.27 -10.86
CA ASN A 21 17.84 -16.43 -11.81
C ASN A 21 16.55 -15.68 -11.40
N ARG A 22 16.53 -15.01 -10.25
CA ARG A 22 15.39 -14.14 -9.90
C ARG A 22 15.49 -12.80 -10.63
N THR A 23 14.47 -12.51 -11.42
CA THR A 23 14.21 -11.17 -11.93
C THR A 23 14.01 -10.24 -10.74
N ARG A 24 15.01 -9.39 -10.49
CA ARG A 24 14.90 -8.30 -9.52
C ARG A 24 14.11 -7.21 -10.21
N PHE A 25 12.99 -6.83 -9.61
CA PHE A 25 12.20 -5.70 -10.07
C PHE A 25 12.62 -4.50 -9.24
N PRO A 26 13.53 -3.63 -9.73
CA PRO A 26 13.74 -2.39 -9.04
C PRO A 26 12.44 -1.60 -9.15
N PHE A 27 12.07 -0.97 -8.04
CA PHE A 27 10.88 -0.12 -7.98
C PHE A 27 10.80 0.94 -9.10
N PHE A 28 11.93 1.25 -9.75
CA PHE A 28 12.04 2.23 -10.84
C PHE A 28 12.14 1.65 -12.26
N SER A 29 12.00 0.33 -12.45
CA SER A 29 12.57 -0.31 -13.65
C SER A 29 11.88 -0.10 -14.99
N ASP A 30 10.73 0.55 -15.10
CA ASP A 30 9.89 0.29 -16.26
C ASP A 30 10.10 1.22 -17.47
N VAL A 31 11.15 2.06 -17.44
CA VAL A 31 11.31 3.07 -18.49
C VAL A 31 12.71 3.05 -19.10
N LYS A 32 12.99 2.01 -19.89
CA LYS A 32 14.14 1.99 -20.81
C LYS A 32 13.66 2.30 -22.22
N GLY A 33 14.04 3.47 -22.76
CA GLY A 33 13.76 3.88 -24.14
C GLY A 33 13.85 5.39 -24.36
N ASP A 34 13.75 5.83 -25.62
CA ASP A 34 13.86 7.25 -26.03
C ASP A 34 12.76 8.16 -25.42
N HIS A 35 11.64 7.57 -24.98
CA HIS A 35 10.55 8.30 -24.34
C HIS A 35 10.69 8.45 -22.81
N ARG A 36 11.82 8.03 -22.20
CA ARG A 36 11.94 7.96 -20.73
C ARG A 36 11.67 9.27 -20.01
N LEU A 37 12.31 10.34 -20.46
CA LEU A 37 12.15 11.67 -19.86
C LEU A 37 10.68 12.12 -19.90
N VAL A 38 9.98 11.81 -21.00
CA VAL A 38 8.57 12.15 -21.17
C VAL A 38 7.71 11.35 -20.18
N LEU A 39 7.90 10.03 -20.06
CA LEU A 39 7.15 9.22 -19.11
C LEU A 39 7.40 9.65 -17.66
N THR A 40 8.66 9.87 -17.26
CA THR A 40 8.99 10.34 -15.90
C THR A 40 8.41 11.73 -15.62
N ALA A 41 8.43 12.65 -16.59
CA ALA A 41 7.84 13.97 -16.45
C ALA A 41 6.31 13.91 -16.32
N VAL A 42 5.66 13.05 -17.11
CA VAL A 42 4.21 12.82 -17.03
C VAL A 42 3.84 12.20 -15.69
N GLU A 43 4.52 11.13 -15.25
CA GLU A 43 4.31 10.50 -13.95
C GLU A 43 4.49 11.51 -12.82
N THR A 44 5.57 12.32 -12.89
CA THR A 44 5.85 13.36 -11.89
C THR A 44 4.74 14.39 -11.82
N THR A 45 4.26 14.85 -12.97
CA THR A 45 3.18 15.85 -13.03
C THR A 45 1.89 15.29 -12.47
N VAL A 46 1.53 14.06 -12.83
CA VAL A 46 0.32 13.39 -12.31
C VAL A 46 0.42 13.17 -10.79
N LEU A 47 1.52 12.62 -10.29
CA LEU A 47 1.71 12.39 -8.86
C LEU A 47 1.78 13.69 -8.06
N ALA A 48 2.39 14.75 -8.59
CA ALA A 48 2.40 16.07 -7.96
C ALA A 48 1.00 16.67 -7.87
N LEU A 49 0.18 16.54 -8.93
CA LEU A 49 -1.22 16.97 -8.92
C LEU A 49 -2.04 16.16 -7.91
N ILE A 50 -1.90 14.83 -7.91
CA ILE A 50 -2.56 13.96 -6.93
C ILE A 50 -2.17 14.36 -5.51
N PHE A 51 -0.88 14.59 -5.25
CA PHE A 51 -0.39 15.04 -3.96
C PHE A 51 -1.03 16.37 -3.55
N ALA A 52 -0.99 17.39 -4.41
CA ALA A 52 -1.53 18.71 -4.10
C ALA A 52 -3.04 18.69 -3.84
N VAL A 53 -3.81 18.04 -4.72
CA VAL A 53 -5.27 17.93 -4.60
C VAL A 53 -5.65 17.13 -3.36
N SER A 54 -4.98 16.00 -3.13
CA SER A 54 -5.27 15.13 -1.99
C SER A 54 -4.88 15.79 -0.67
N LEU A 55 -3.75 16.51 -0.62
CA LEU A 55 -3.33 17.24 0.57
C LEU A 55 -4.35 18.33 0.90
N LEU A 56 -4.66 19.19 -0.06
CA LEU A 56 -5.61 20.29 0.14
C LEU A 56 -7.00 19.75 0.51
N GLY A 57 -7.52 18.80 -0.28
CA GLY A 57 -8.85 18.21 -0.09
C GLY A 57 -9.00 17.51 1.26
N ASN A 58 -8.06 16.64 1.62
CA ASN A 58 -8.13 15.89 2.87
C ASN A 58 -7.89 16.77 4.09
N VAL A 59 -6.96 17.74 4.05
CA VAL A 59 -6.76 18.69 5.16
C VAL A 59 -8.01 19.55 5.36
N CYS A 60 -8.56 20.13 4.29
CA CYS A 60 -9.77 20.94 4.37
C CYS A 60 -10.95 20.13 4.93
N ALA A 61 -11.18 18.91 4.40
CA ALA A 61 -12.25 18.03 4.86
C ALA A 61 -12.05 17.59 6.32
N LEU A 62 -10.82 17.26 6.72
CA LEU A 62 -10.46 16.92 8.09
C LEU A 62 -10.78 18.08 9.03
N VAL A 63 -10.37 19.30 8.71
CA VAL A 63 -10.67 20.50 9.51
C VAL A 63 -12.18 20.73 9.61
N LEU A 64 -12.91 20.62 8.50
CA LEU A 64 -14.36 20.84 8.46
C LEU A 64 -15.11 19.82 9.35
N VAL A 65 -14.73 18.54 9.27
CA VAL A 65 -15.36 17.48 10.08
C VAL A 65 -14.92 17.60 11.54
N ALA A 66 -13.67 17.95 11.80
CA ALA A 66 -13.16 18.16 13.16
C ALA A 66 -13.85 19.33 13.87
N ARG A 67 -14.21 20.40 13.17
CA ARG A 67 -14.92 21.56 13.77
C ARG A 67 -16.36 21.25 14.20
N ARG A 68 -16.96 20.13 13.79
CA ARG A 68 -18.33 19.77 14.20
C ARG A 68 -18.39 19.40 15.69
N ARG A 69 -19.25 20.11 16.45
CA ARG A 69 -19.44 19.94 17.91
C ARG A 69 -20.00 18.56 18.31
N ARG A 70 -20.79 17.92 17.44
CA ARG A 70 -21.29 16.55 17.63
C ARG A 70 -20.82 15.67 16.47
N ARG A 71 -20.00 14.67 16.77
CA ARG A 71 -19.49 13.71 15.78
C ARG A 71 -20.19 12.36 15.92
N GLY A 72 -20.93 11.98 14.88
CA GLY A 72 -21.52 10.65 14.75
C GLY A 72 -20.46 9.59 14.39
N ALA A 73 -20.89 8.33 14.29
CA ALA A 73 -20.02 7.22 13.92
C ALA A 73 -19.36 7.43 12.54
N THR A 74 -20.14 7.84 11.55
CA THR A 74 -19.66 8.15 10.19
C THR A 74 -18.59 9.24 10.19
N ALA A 75 -18.74 10.28 11.02
CA ALA A 75 -17.76 11.37 11.11
C ALA A 75 -16.41 10.89 11.68
N CYS A 76 -16.41 9.96 12.64
CA CYS A 76 -15.18 9.36 13.16
C CYS A 76 -14.47 8.52 12.09
N LEU A 77 -15.22 7.73 11.30
CA LEU A 77 -14.65 6.94 10.21
C LEU A 77 -14.10 7.83 9.09
N MET A 78 -14.78 8.93 8.74
CA MET A 78 -14.26 9.91 7.79
C MET A 78 -12.96 10.56 8.26
N LEU A 79 -12.85 10.91 9.55
CA LEU A 79 -11.59 11.44 10.08
C LEU A 79 -10.46 10.40 9.97
N ASN A 80 -10.74 9.12 10.24
CA ASN A 80 -9.75 8.05 10.05
C ASN A 80 -9.31 7.94 8.58
N LEU A 81 -10.27 8.02 7.65
CA LEU A 81 -10.01 7.99 6.22
C LEU A 81 -9.07 9.13 5.80
N PHE A 82 -9.36 10.37 6.20
CA PHE A 82 -8.50 11.52 5.87
C PHE A 82 -7.10 11.38 6.46
N CYS A 83 -6.96 10.85 7.68
CA CYS A 83 -5.64 10.58 8.26
C CYS A 83 -4.87 9.51 7.47
N ALA A 84 -5.56 8.44 7.03
CA ALA A 84 -4.95 7.39 6.22
C ALA A 84 -4.52 7.91 4.85
N ASP A 85 -5.35 8.71 4.19
CA ASP A 85 -5.02 9.31 2.89
C ASP A 85 -3.83 10.30 3.01
N LEU A 86 -3.79 11.11 4.06
CA LEU A 86 -2.65 11.99 4.34
C LEU A 86 -1.35 11.20 4.58
N LEU A 87 -1.44 10.06 5.27
CA LEU A 87 -0.32 9.16 5.48
C LEU A 87 0.13 8.53 4.15
N PHE A 88 -0.80 8.13 3.28
CA PHE A 88 -0.48 7.56 1.97
C PHE A 88 0.24 8.58 1.08
N ILE A 89 -0.29 9.80 0.95
CA ILE A 89 0.31 10.82 0.07
C ILE A 89 1.65 11.35 0.60
N SER A 90 1.94 11.21 1.89
CA SER A 90 3.24 11.58 2.47
C SER A 90 4.41 10.80 1.86
N ALA A 91 4.12 9.65 1.26
CA ALA A 91 5.09 8.80 0.57
C ALA A 91 5.38 9.26 -0.88
N ILE A 92 4.51 10.06 -1.51
CA ILE A 92 4.65 10.53 -2.90
C ILE A 92 5.96 11.31 -3.13
N PRO A 93 6.36 12.28 -2.28
CA PRO A 93 7.63 12.98 -2.46
C PRO A 93 8.85 12.06 -2.47
N LEU A 94 8.85 11.01 -1.64
CA LEU A 94 9.90 10.00 -1.62
C LEU A 94 9.91 9.19 -2.92
N VAL A 95 8.74 8.78 -3.42
CA VAL A 95 8.65 8.10 -4.72
C VAL A 95 9.22 8.99 -5.83
N LEU A 96 8.81 10.26 -5.88
CA LEU A 96 9.30 11.21 -6.87
C LEU A 96 10.81 11.41 -6.77
N ALA A 97 11.34 11.63 -5.57
CA ALA A 97 12.78 11.78 -5.38
C ALA A 97 13.55 10.61 -5.99
N VAL A 98 13.09 9.38 -5.73
CA VAL A 98 13.80 8.20 -6.22
C VAL A 98 13.52 7.92 -7.71
N ARG A 99 12.38 8.36 -8.26
CA ARG A 99 12.12 8.36 -9.72
C ARG A 99 13.14 9.22 -10.48
N TRP A 100 13.54 10.35 -9.91
CA TRP A 100 14.50 11.27 -10.53
C TRP A 100 15.96 10.90 -10.26
N THR A 101 16.29 10.30 -9.11
CA THR A 101 17.68 9.86 -8.82
C THR A 101 18.06 8.57 -9.56
N GLU A 102 17.08 7.82 -10.09
CA GLU A 102 17.26 6.52 -10.74
C GLU A 102 18.01 5.48 -9.87
N ALA A 103 18.11 5.74 -8.57
CA ALA A 103 18.90 4.98 -7.61
C ALA A 103 18.30 5.13 -6.21
N TRP A 104 18.27 4.03 -5.44
CA TRP A 104 17.80 4.04 -4.06
C TRP A 104 18.85 4.65 -3.12
N LEU A 105 18.77 5.96 -2.91
CA LEU A 105 19.71 6.72 -2.05
C LEU A 105 19.17 7.00 -0.64
N LEU A 106 17.92 6.63 -0.34
CA LEU A 106 17.26 6.90 0.95
C LEU A 106 17.65 5.92 2.07
N GLY A 107 18.51 4.94 1.76
CA GLY A 107 18.99 3.93 2.71
C GLY A 107 17.99 2.81 3.04
N PRO A 108 18.42 1.78 3.79
CA PRO A 108 17.61 0.57 4.02
C PRO A 108 16.31 0.83 4.78
N VAL A 109 16.34 1.71 5.78
CA VAL A 109 15.16 2.01 6.62
C VAL A 109 14.01 2.55 5.77
N ALA A 110 14.29 3.50 4.87
CA ALA A 110 13.27 4.02 3.97
C ALA A 110 12.75 2.93 3.00
N CYS A 111 13.60 1.98 2.57
CA CYS A 111 13.20 0.90 1.65
C CYS A 111 12.17 -0.01 2.30
N HIS A 112 12.35 -0.32 3.59
CA HIS A 112 11.39 -1.08 4.37
C HIS A 112 10.10 -0.28 4.68
N LEU A 113 10.25 0.98 5.09
CA LEU A 113 9.13 1.79 5.56
C LEU A 113 8.24 2.33 4.45
N LEU A 114 8.79 2.70 3.28
CA LEU A 114 8.01 3.35 2.22
C LEU A 114 6.84 2.48 1.77
N PHE A 115 7.13 1.23 1.36
CA PHE A 115 6.11 0.30 0.89
C PHE A 115 5.21 -0.21 2.01
N TYR A 116 5.78 -0.37 3.21
CA TYR A 116 5.00 -0.72 4.39
C TYR A 116 3.94 0.35 4.68
N VAL A 117 4.33 1.63 4.73
CA VAL A 117 3.42 2.75 4.99
C VAL A 117 2.39 2.91 3.87
N MET A 118 2.80 2.82 2.60
CA MET A 118 1.87 2.87 1.47
C MET A 118 0.82 1.76 1.52
N THR A 119 1.25 0.53 1.78
CA THR A 119 0.34 -0.63 1.83
C THR A 119 -0.55 -0.59 3.07
N LEU A 120 0.02 -0.25 4.23
CA LEU A 120 -0.72 -0.05 5.48
C LEU A 120 -1.82 1.01 5.29
N SER A 121 -1.45 2.21 4.83
CA SER A 121 -2.40 3.31 4.67
C SER A 121 -3.45 3.02 3.61
N GLY A 122 -3.07 2.41 2.47
CA GLY A 122 -4.01 1.96 1.44
C GLY A 122 -5.03 0.94 1.96
N SER A 123 -4.58 -0.07 2.72
CA SER A 123 -5.46 -1.04 3.38
C SER A 123 -6.39 -0.37 4.39
N VAL A 124 -5.88 0.54 5.22
CA VAL A 124 -6.71 1.31 6.17
C VAL A 124 -7.77 2.12 5.43
N THR A 125 -7.41 2.79 4.33
CA THR A 125 -8.35 3.57 3.49
C THR A 125 -9.49 2.70 2.97
N ILE A 126 -9.18 1.56 2.31
CA ILE A 126 -10.20 0.70 1.71
C ILE A 126 -11.11 0.06 2.77
N LEU A 127 -10.54 -0.44 3.87
CA LEU A 127 -11.32 -1.01 4.98
C LEU A 127 -12.19 0.05 5.66
N THR A 128 -11.69 1.28 5.78
CA THR A 128 -12.46 2.41 6.31
C THR A 128 -13.61 2.78 5.38
N LEU A 129 -13.39 2.79 4.06
CA LEU A 129 -14.46 3.02 3.07
C LEU A 129 -15.56 1.96 3.16
N ALA A 130 -15.19 0.69 3.29
CA ALA A 130 -16.15 -0.39 3.53
C ALA A 130 -16.93 -0.17 4.84
N ALA A 131 -16.24 0.17 5.93
CA ALA A 131 -16.89 0.49 7.20
C ALA A 131 -17.83 1.70 7.11
N VAL A 132 -17.47 2.76 6.36
CA VAL A 132 -18.33 3.92 6.12
C VAL A 132 -19.59 3.51 5.36
N SER A 133 -19.45 2.71 4.30
CA SER A 133 -20.59 2.24 3.49
C SER A 133 -21.57 1.41 4.32
N LEU A 134 -21.05 0.51 5.16
CA LEU A 134 -21.83 -0.34 6.04
C LEU A 134 -22.50 0.47 7.15
N GLU A 135 -21.79 1.39 7.80
CA GLU A 135 -22.36 2.25 8.84
C GLU A 135 -23.49 3.11 8.28
N ARG A 136 -23.38 3.61 7.05
CA ARG A 136 -24.47 4.35 6.38
C ARG A 136 -25.70 3.46 6.16
N MET A 137 -25.51 2.27 5.60
CA MET A 137 -26.60 1.31 5.38
C MET A 137 -27.30 0.98 6.70
N VAL A 138 -26.52 0.61 7.72
CA VAL A 138 -27.04 0.22 9.04
C VAL A 138 -27.70 1.41 9.73
N CYS A 139 -27.18 2.63 9.59
CA CYS A 139 -27.80 3.83 10.16
C CYS A 139 -29.19 4.08 9.58
N ILE A 140 -29.37 3.93 8.26
CA ILE A 140 -30.68 4.07 7.60
C ILE A 140 -31.67 3.04 8.16
N VAL A 141 -31.26 1.77 8.26
CA VAL A 141 -32.10 0.69 8.81
C VAL A 141 -32.42 0.90 10.29
N ARG A 142 -31.45 1.35 11.09
CA ARG A 142 -31.63 1.65 12.51
C ARG A 142 -32.59 2.82 12.72
N LEU A 143 -32.51 3.86 11.89
CA LEU A 143 -33.42 5.01 11.93
C LEU A 143 -34.87 4.56 11.73
N GLN A 144 -35.12 3.68 10.77
CA GLN A 144 -36.45 3.10 10.53
C GLN A 144 -36.97 2.26 11.71
N ARG A 145 -36.06 1.61 12.46
CA ARG A 145 -36.41 0.72 13.58
C ARG A 145 -36.32 1.38 14.95
N GLY A 146 -35.96 2.66 15.04
CA GLY A 146 -35.74 3.37 16.31
C GLY A 146 -34.59 2.83 17.17
N VAL A 147 -33.64 2.10 16.57
CA VAL A 147 -32.53 1.45 17.32
C VAL A 147 -31.33 2.39 17.43
N ARG A 148 -30.70 2.42 18.61
CA ARG A 148 -29.48 3.23 18.83
C ARG A 148 -28.28 2.67 18.06
N GLY A 149 -27.41 3.58 17.61
CA GLY A 149 -26.16 3.25 16.93
C GLY A 149 -25.10 2.62 17.85
N PRO A 150 -23.93 2.25 17.31
CA PRO A 150 -22.88 1.58 18.07
C PRO A 150 -22.27 2.56 19.10
N GLY A 151 -21.92 2.03 20.26
CA GLY A 151 -21.24 2.79 21.32
C GLY A 151 -19.85 3.31 20.90
N ARG A 152 -19.21 4.10 21.78
CA ARG A 152 -17.81 4.54 21.57
C ARG A 152 -16.84 3.35 21.54
N LEU A 153 -17.03 2.38 22.45
CA LEU A 153 -16.16 1.19 22.55
C LEU A 153 -16.14 0.39 21.24
N ALA A 154 -17.32 0.07 20.69
CA ALA A 154 -17.42 -0.68 19.43
C ALA A 154 -16.69 0.02 18.27
N ARG A 155 -16.76 1.36 18.21
CA ARG A 155 -16.03 2.15 17.20
C ARG A 155 -14.52 2.13 17.43
N SER A 156 -14.07 2.28 18.67
CA SER A 156 -12.65 2.18 18.99
C SER A 156 -12.08 0.80 18.66
N VAL A 157 -12.83 -0.26 18.96
CA VAL A 157 -12.46 -1.65 18.60
C VAL A 157 -12.39 -1.82 17.08
N LEU A 158 -13.35 -1.28 16.33
CA LEU A 158 -13.32 -1.31 14.86
C LEU A 158 -12.09 -0.60 14.29
N LEU A 159 -11.77 0.61 14.78
CA LEU A 159 -10.59 1.35 14.34
C LEU A 159 -9.30 0.60 14.69
N ALA A 160 -9.20 0.06 15.91
CA ALA A 160 -8.06 -0.75 16.33
C ALA A 160 -7.89 -2.00 15.45
N PHE A 161 -9.01 -2.65 15.10
CA PHE A 161 -9.00 -3.78 14.17
C PHE A 161 -8.51 -3.37 12.78
N ILE A 162 -9.02 -2.29 12.20
CA ILE A 162 -8.61 -1.81 10.87
C ILE A 162 -7.10 -1.55 10.83
N TRP A 163 -6.58 -0.82 11.81
CA TRP A 163 -5.14 -0.51 11.88
C TRP A 163 -4.29 -1.76 12.16
N GLY A 164 -4.68 -2.58 13.15
CA GLY A 164 -3.94 -3.78 13.52
C GLY A 164 -3.90 -4.81 12.40
N TYR A 165 -5.04 -5.07 11.75
CA TYR A 165 -5.11 -5.96 10.60
C TYR A 165 -4.28 -5.43 9.43
N SER A 166 -4.39 -4.14 9.08
CA SER A 166 -3.63 -3.55 7.97
C SER A 166 -2.11 -3.58 8.23
N ALA A 167 -1.69 -3.32 9.47
CA ALA A 167 -0.29 -3.43 9.89
C ALA A 167 0.23 -4.86 9.75
N LEU A 168 -0.56 -5.84 10.18
CA LEU A 168 -0.20 -7.25 10.06
C LEU A 168 -0.15 -7.69 8.59
N ALA A 169 -1.11 -7.28 7.77
CA ALA A 169 -1.18 -7.61 6.34
C ALA A 169 -0.01 -7.01 5.55
N ALA A 170 0.41 -5.79 5.89
CA ALA A 170 1.55 -5.10 5.26
C ALA A 170 2.93 -5.55 5.80
N LEU A 171 2.97 -6.26 6.94
CA LEU A 171 4.21 -6.65 7.62
C LEU A 171 5.23 -7.35 6.71
N PRO A 172 4.84 -8.29 5.81
CA PRO A 172 5.81 -8.95 4.94
C PRO A 172 6.59 -7.99 4.05
N LEU A 173 5.98 -6.87 3.62
CA LEU A 173 6.68 -5.86 2.83
C LEU A 173 7.77 -5.18 3.65
N CYS A 174 7.48 -4.85 4.92
CA CYS A 174 8.49 -4.29 5.82
C CYS A 174 9.69 -5.24 5.98
N VAL A 175 9.47 -6.57 5.99
CA VAL A 175 10.53 -7.57 6.24
C VAL A 175 11.29 -7.98 4.97
N PHE A 176 10.59 -8.08 3.84
CA PHE A 176 11.11 -8.70 2.61
C PHE A 176 11.62 -7.70 1.57
N PHE A 177 11.30 -6.40 1.68
CA PHE A 177 12.01 -5.39 0.89
C PHE A 177 13.49 -5.36 1.30
N ARG A 178 14.39 -5.24 0.32
CA ARG A 178 15.84 -5.17 0.56
C ARG A 178 16.48 -4.19 -0.41
N VAL A 179 17.53 -3.52 0.08
CA VAL A 179 18.43 -2.74 -0.79
C VAL A 179 19.54 -3.66 -1.28
N LEU A 180 19.69 -3.77 -2.60
CA LEU A 180 20.67 -4.62 -3.25
C LEU A 180 21.38 -3.85 -4.36
N PRO A 181 22.68 -4.08 -4.60
CA PRO A 181 23.34 -3.57 -5.80
C PRO A 181 22.84 -4.34 -7.02
N GLN A 182 22.55 -3.62 -8.10
CA GLN A 182 22.22 -4.18 -9.40
C GLN A 182 23.09 -3.54 -10.49
N ARG A 183 23.71 -4.40 -11.32
CA ARG A 183 24.38 -3.98 -12.56
C ARG A 183 23.35 -3.92 -13.67
N LEU A 184 23.16 -2.75 -14.27
CA LEU A 184 22.32 -2.64 -15.46
C LEU A 184 23.14 -3.06 -16.70
N PRO A 185 22.53 -3.78 -17.66
CA PRO A 185 23.20 -4.08 -18.92
C PRO A 185 23.57 -2.76 -19.63
N GLY A 186 24.87 -2.56 -19.87
CA GLY A 186 25.43 -1.34 -20.47
C GLY A 186 25.97 -0.29 -19.48
N ALA A 187 25.89 -0.52 -18.17
CA ALA A 187 26.47 0.35 -17.15
C ALA A 187 27.65 -0.33 -16.45
N ASP A 188 28.77 0.39 -16.31
CA ASP A 188 29.98 -0.10 -15.61
C ASP A 188 29.85 -0.03 -14.08
N GLN A 189 28.85 0.72 -13.58
CA GLN A 189 28.62 0.95 -12.15
C GLN A 189 27.40 0.20 -11.61
N GLU A 190 27.53 -0.30 -10.38
CA GLU A 190 26.42 -0.87 -9.60
C GLU A 190 25.54 0.23 -9.04
N ILE A 191 24.22 0.12 -9.24
CA ILE A 191 23.23 1.05 -8.70
C ILE A 191 22.46 0.38 -7.56
N PRO A 192 22.31 1.01 -6.38
CA PRO A 192 21.49 0.46 -5.32
C PRO A 192 20.01 0.51 -5.70
N ILE A 193 19.33 -0.62 -5.57
CA ILE A 193 17.89 -0.75 -5.84
C ILE A 193 17.18 -1.24 -4.60
N CYS A 194 15.94 -0.78 -4.39
CA CYS A 194 15.03 -1.37 -3.41
C CYS A 194 14.09 -2.33 -4.15
N THR A 195 14.17 -3.62 -3.81
CA THR A 195 13.37 -4.69 -4.45
C THR A 195 12.79 -5.61 -3.39
N LEU A 196 11.62 -6.16 -3.70
CA LEU A 196 10.95 -7.16 -2.86
C LEU A 196 11.62 -8.53 -3.08
N MET A 197 11.97 -9.21 -2.00
CA MET A 197 12.67 -10.49 -2.03
C MET A 197 11.97 -11.52 -1.14
N TRP A 198 10.98 -12.21 -1.70
CA TRP A 198 10.28 -13.29 -1.00
C TRP A 198 11.17 -14.50 -0.75
N PRO A 199 11.08 -15.21 0.39
CA PRO A 199 11.86 -16.42 0.61
C PRO A 199 11.50 -17.53 -0.37
N THR A 200 10.22 -17.66 -0.75
CA THR A 200 9.70 -18.73 -1.62
C THR A 200 8.64 -18.18 -2.56
N ILE A 201 8.56 -18.71 -3.80
CA ILE A 201 7.54 -18.33 -4.80
C ILE A 201 6.12 -18.66 -4.31
N PRO A 202 5.84 -19.82 -3.70
CA PRO A 202 4.52 -20.08 -3.14
C PRO A 202 4.13 -19.09 -2.04
N GLY A 203 5.10 -18.59 -1.26
CA GLY A 203 4.85 -17.59 -0.22
C GLY A 203 4.43 -16.23 -0.79
N GLU A 204 5.09 -15.81 -1.87
CA GLU A 204 4.74 -14.61 -2.65
C GLU A 204 3.31 -14.70 -3.18
N ILE A 205 3.01 -15.74 -3.96
CA ILE A 205 1.68 -15.95 -4.56
C ILE A 205 0.60 -16.04 -3.47
N SER A 206 0.87 -16.79 -2.40
CA SER A 206 -0.07 -16.92 -1.29
C SER A 206 -0.36 -15.58 -0.63
N TRP A 207 0.65 -14.74 -0.42
CA TRP A 207 0.45 -13.42 0.15
C TRP A 207 -0.30 -12.50 -0.81
N ASP A 208 0.09 -12.44 -2.09
CA ASP A 208 -0.57 -11.60 -3.10
C ASP A 208 -2.06 -11.94 -3.24
N VAL A 209 -2.39 -13.22 -3.41
CA VAL A 209 -3.78 -13.68 -3.55
C VAL A 209 -4.58 -13.38 -2.29
N SER A 210 -4.01 -13.65 -1.11
CA SER A 210 -4.68 -13.37 0.17
C SER A 210 -4.88 -11.88 0.39
N PHE A 211 -3.87 -11.07 0.08
CA PHE A 211 -3.88 -9.63 0.24
C PHE A 211 -4.94 -9.00 -0.67
N VAL A 212 -4.92 -9.31 -1.96
CA VAL A 212 -5.91 -8.83 -2.94
C VAL A 212 -7.32 -9.25 -2.55
N THR A 213 -7.50 -10.52 -2.15
CA THR A 213 -8.83 -11.01 -1.78
C THR A 213 -9.37 -10.29 -0.55
N LEU A 214 -8.58 -10.19 0.52
CA LEU A 214 -9.05 -9.69 1.81
C LEU A 214 -9.02 -8.16 1.92
N ASN A 215 -8.09 -7.47 1.26
CA ASN A 215 -7.94 -6.01 1.35
C ASN A 215 -8.65 -5.28 0.20
N PHE A 216 -8.95 -5.95 -0.92
CA PHE A 216 -9.59 -5.31 -2.08
C PHE A 216 -10.94 -5.94 -2.42
N LEU A 217 -10.99 -7.25 -2.71
CA LEU A 217 -12.23 -7.89 -3.19
C LEU A 217 -13.32 -7.92 -2.12
N VAL A 218 -13.02 -8.41 -0.91
CA VAL A 218 -14.00 -8.49 0.18
C VAL A 218 -14.52 -7.09 0.57
N PRO A 219 -13.68 -6.07 0.84
CA PRO A 219 -14.16 -4.73 1.13
C PRO A 219 -14.92 -4.10 -0.04
N GLY A 220 -14.47 -4.31 -1.27
CA GLY A 220 -15.16 -3.85 -2.49
C GLY A 220 -16.56 -4.43 -2.61
N LEU A 221 -16.72 -5.73 -2.37
CA LEU A 221 -18.02 -6.39 -2.35
C LEU A 221 -18.92 -5.82 -1.23
N VAL A 222 -18.38 -5.58 -0.03
CA VAL A 222 -19.12 -4.95 1.07
C VAL A 222 -19.65 -3.57 0.66
N ILE A 223 -18.82 -2.77 -0.01
CA ILE A 223 -19.21 -1.45 -0.52
C ILE A 223 -20.35 -1.59 -1.52
N VAL A 224 -20.18 -2.44 -2.55
CA VAL A 224 -21.18 -2.63 -3.61
C VAL A 224 -22.51 -3.13 -3.04
N ILE A 225 -22.49 -4.12 -2.15
CA ILE A 225 -23.70 -4.67 -1.51
C ILE A 225 -24.39 -3.60 -0.65
N SER A 226 -23.62 -2.87 0.17
CA SER A 226 -24.15 -1.83 1.05
C SER A 226 -24.85 -0.73 0.24
N TYR A 227 -24.20 -0.22 -0.81
CA TYR A 227 -24.79 0.82 -1.66
C TYR A 227 -25.98 0.31 -2.49
N SER A 228 -25.93 -0.92 -2.99
CA SER A 228 -27.06 -1.52 -3.70
C SER A 228 -28.30 -1.59 -2.81
N LYS A 229 -28.14 -1.99 -1.53
CA LYS A 229 -29.25 -2.02 -0.56
C LYS A 229 -29.76 -0.64 -0.19
N ILE A 230 -28.90 0.38 -0.15
CA ILE A 230 -29.32 1.77 0.07
C ILE A 230 -30.17 2.27 -1.10
N LEU A 231 -29.73 2.02 -2.34
CA LEU A 231 -30.43 2.46 -3.55
C LEU A 231 -31.76 1.72 -3.78
N GLN A 232 -31.83 0.44 -3.38
CA GLN A 232 -33.07 -0.35 -3.39
C GLN A 232 -33.97 -0.04 -2.18
N GLY A 233 -33.49 0.76 -1.22
CA GLY A 233 -34.28 1.20 -0.07
C GLY A 233 -35.49 2.02 -0.52
N PRO A 234 -36.71 1.75 -0.02
CA PRO A 234 -37.92 1.99 -0.80
C PRO A 234 -38.33 3.47 -0.93
N HIS A 235 -38.81 3.79 -2.13
CA HIS A 235 -39.84 4.80 -2.45
C HIS A 235 -41.21 4.47 -1.79
N ARG A 236 -41.25 4.00 -0.54
CA ARG A 236 -42.50 3.71 0.19
C ARG A 236 -42.64 4.61 1.41
#